data_AF-A0A9D6PHF4-F1
#
_entry.id   AF-A0A9D6PHF4-F1
#
_cell.length_a   1.000
_cell.length_b   1.000
_cell.length_c   1.000
_cell.angle_alpha   90.00
_cell.angle_beta   90.00
_cell.angle_gamma   90.00
#
_symmetry.space_group_name_H-M   'P 1'
#
loop_
_entity.id
_entity.type
_entity.pdbx_description
1 polymer ?
#
loop_
_entity_poly.entity_id
_entity_poly.type
_entity_poly.pdbx_seq_one_letter_code
_entity_poly.pdbx_strand_id
1 'polypeptide(L)' 'MNIGIFGGVFNPPHIGHLMIAQQVLDFTDIEEVWFLPNYGQHPPKPYVASVADRL' A
#
# COMPACT_ATOMS: atom_id res chain seq x y z
N MET A 1 -15.98 -12.57 3.58
CA MET A 1 -14.54 -12.30 3.54
C MET A 1 -14.19 -11.59 2.25
N ASN A 2 -14.37 -10.27 2.28
CA ASN A 2 -14.09 -9.34 1.19
C ASN A 2 -12.75 -8.65 1.46
N ILE A 3 -11.75 -8.89 0.61
CA ILE A 3 -10.38 -8.40 0.79
C ILE A 3 -10.06 -7.38 -0.31
N GLY A 4 -9.67 -6.17 0.10
CA GLY A 4 -9.12 -5.14 -0.77
C GLY A 4 -7.60 -5.25 -0.86
N ILE A 5 -7.04 -5.24 -2.08
CA ILE A 5 -5.60 -5.21 -2.29
C ILE A 5 -5.16 -3.78 -2.56
N PHE A 6 -4.32 -3.21 -1.70
CA PHE A 6 -3.80 -1.86 -1.85
C PHE A 6 -2.33 -1.88 -2.26
N GLY A 7 -2.10 -1.77 -3.56
CA GLY A 7 -0.76 -1.76 -4.15
C GLY A 7 -0.08 -0.40 -4.05
N GLY A 8 1.22 -0.39 -3.72
CA GLY A 8 2.00 0.84 -3.63
C GLY A 8 3.49 0.60 -3.46
N VAL A 9 4.31 1.61 -3.77
CA VAL A 9 5.76 1.52 -3.55
C VAL A 9 6.09 1.68 -2.06
N PHE A 10 5.28 2.46 -1.32
CA PHE A 10 5.42 2.69 0.12
C PHE A 10 6.86 3.03 0.56
N ASN A 11 7.37 4.16 0.08
CA ASN A 11 8.77 4.58 0.27
C ASN A 11 8.89 5.99 0.90
N PRO A 12 8.64 6.16 2.20
CA PRO A 12 8.10 5.19 3.17
C PRO A 12 6.55 5.19 3.20
N PRO A 13 5.91 4.24 3.91
CA PRO A 13 4.51 4.39 4.30
C PRO A 13 4.29 5.71 5.06
N HIS A 14 3.08 6.27 4.99
CA HIS A 14 2.73 7.53 5.63
C HIS A 14 1.22 7.63 5.89
N ILE A 15 0.79 8.64 6.66
CA ILE A 15 -0.60 8.76 7.11
C ILE A 15 -1.63 8.73 5.98
N GLY A 16 -1.32 9.33 4.82
CA GLY A 16 -2.22 9.27 3.65
C GLY A 16 -2.53 7.85 3.17
N HIS A 17 -1.57 6.92 3.22
CA HIS A 17 -1.81 5.52 2.87
C HIS A 17 -2.77 4.86 3.86
N LEU A 18 -2.59 5.14 5.16
CA LEU A 18 -3.46 4.63 6.22
C LEU A 18 -4.88 5.19 6.12
N MET A 19 -5.02 6.49 5.81
CA MET A 19 -6.32 7.12 5.63
C MET A 19 -7.11 6.50 4.48
N ILE A 20 -6.45 6.18 3.36
CA ILE A 20 -7.10 5.50 2.23
C ILE A 20 -7.56 4.10 2.64
N ALA A 21 -6.68 3.31 3.27
CA ALA A 21 -7.05 1.98 3.75
C ALA A 21 -8.22 2.04 4.75
N GLN A 22 -8.20 3.01 5.67
CA GLN A 22 -9.28 3.21 6.64
C GLN A 22 -10.59 3.62 5.96
N GLN A 23 -10.55 4.53 4.98
CA GLN A 23 -11.75 4.91 4.24
C GLN A 23 -12.37 3.74 3.49
N VAL A 24 -11.57 2.83 2.94
CA VAL A 24 -12.08 1.61 2.31
C VAL A 24 -12.79 0.74 3.35
N LEU A 25 -12.20 0.53 4.52
CA LEU A 25 -12.81 -0.25 5.61
C LEU A 25 -14.09 0.41 6.17
N ASP A 26 -14.12 1.74 6.28
CA ASP A 26 -15.22 2.47 6.91
C ASP A 26 -16.44 2.64 5.99
N PHE A 27 -16.22 2.74 4.67
CA PHE A 27 -17.25 3.17 3.71
C PHE A 27 -17.60 2.15 2.63
N THR A 28 -17.03 0.94 2.69
CA THR A 28 -17.34 -0.15 1.75
C THR A 28 -17.66 -1.45 2.50
N ASP A 29 -17.96 -2.52 1.78
CA ASP A 29 -18.15 -3.87 2.33
C ASP A 29 -16.85 -4.68 2.42
N ILE A 30 -15.69 -4.03 2.25
CA ILE A 30 -14.37 -4.63 2.43
C ILE A 30 -14.09 -4.84 3.92
N GLU A 31 -13.75 -6.06 4.29
CA GLU A 31 -13.48 -6.47 5.67
C GLU A 31 -11.99 -6.39 6.01
N GLU A 32 -11.11 -6.50 5.01
CA GLU A 32 -9.67 -6.45 5.17
C GLU A 32 -9.01 -5.67 4.02
N VAL A 33 -8.03 -4.83 4.35
CA VAL A 33 -7.17 -4.17 3.34
C VAL A 33 -5.76 -4.72 3.48
N TRP A 34 -5.30 -5.43 2.46
CA TRP A 34 -3.96 -5.99 2.40
C TRP A 34 -3.06 -5.05 1.60
N PHE A 35 -2.03 -4.55 2.26
CA PHE A 35 -0.99 -3.77 1.60
C PHE A 35 -0.12 -4.70 0.77
N LEU A 36 0.07 -4.35 -0.50
CA LEU A 36 0.95 -5.07 -1.42
C LEU A 36 2.11 -4.16 -1.83
N PRO A 37 3.21 -4.14 -1.07
CA PRO A 37 4.40 -3.37 -1.42
C PRO A 37 4.96 -3.84 -2.76
N ASN A 38 5.26 -2.89 -3.62
CA ASN A 38 5.77 -3.18 -4.94
C ASN A 38 7.22 -3.69 -4.85
N TYR A 39 7.48 -4.89 -5.40
CA TYR A 39 8.82 -5.47 -5.51
C TYR A 39 9.72 -4.68 -6.48
N GLY A 40 9.14 -4.08 -7.54
CA GLY A 40 9.89 -3.34 -8.55
C GLY A 40 9.06 -2.25 -9.25
N GLN A 41 9.60 -1.06 -9.38
CA GLN A 41 8.90 0.04 -10.03
C GLN A 41 9.31 0.19 -11.50
N HIS A 42 8.34 0.18 -12.41
CA HIS A 42 8.53 0.50 -13.82
C HIS A 42 7.60 1.67 -14.23
N PRO A 43 8.14 2.81 -14.71
CA PRO A 43 9.57 3.14 -14.79
C PRO A 43 10.21 3.31 -13.39
N PRO A 44 11.51 3.03 -13.24
CA PRO A 44 12.19 3.18 -11.96
C PRO A 44 12.21 4.66 -11.55
N LYS A 45 11.69 4.96 -10.35
CA LYS A 45 11.94 6.26 -9.73
C LYS A 45 13.35 6.27 -9.13
N PRO A 46 14.08 7.38 -9.19
CA PRO A 46 15.30 7.54 -8.41
C PRO A 46 14.95 7.53 -6.91
N TYR A 47 15.87 7.00 -6.08
CA TYR A 47 15.76 6.96 -4.61
C TYR A 47 14.63 6.10 -4.02
N VAL A 48 14.41 4.90 -4.57
CA VAL A 48 13.56 3.89 -3.93
C VAL A 48 14.41 3.05 -2.97
N ALA A 49 14.01 2.95 -1.70
CA ALA A 49 14.67 2.10 -0.72
C ALA A 49 14.60 0.62 -1.13
N SER A 50 15.47 -0.20 -0.53
CA SER A 50 15.50 -1.64 -0.82
C SER A 50 14.12 -2.26 -0.54
N VAL A 51 13.80 -3.39 -1.17
CA VAL A 51 12.54 -4.09 -0.89
C VAL A 51 12.45 -4.45 0.61
N ALA A 52 13.58 -4.84 1.21
CA ALA A 52 13.64 -5.19 2.62
C ALA A 52 13.30 -4.02 3.56
N ASP A 53 13.60 -2.77 3.17
CA ASP A 53 13.29 -1.58 3.98
C ASP A 53 11.83 -1.11 3.85
N ARG A 54 11.07 -1.69 2.91
CA ARG A 54 9.68 -1.28 2.58
C ARG A 54 8.62 -2.33 2.95
N LEU A 55 9.05 -3.47 3.50
CA LEU A 55 8.20 -4.53 4.04
C LEU A 55 8.05 -4.38 5.56
#